data_AF-A0A7V9P2X3-F1
#
_entry.id   AF-A0A7V9P2X3-F1
#
_cell.length_a   1.000
_cell.length_b   1.000
_cell.length_c   1.000
_cell.angle_alpha   90.00
_cell.angle_beta   90.00
_cell.angle_gamma   90.00
#
_symmetry.space_group_name_H-M   'P 1'
#
loop_
_entity.id
_entity.type
_entity.pdbx_description
1 polymer ?
#
loop_
_entity_poly.entity_id
_entity_poly.type
_entity_poly.pdbx_seq_one_letter_code
_entity_poly.pdbx_strand_id
1 'polypeptide(L)'
;MSDNGHASNQSEESWDDPRWDGIERPYDAATVRRLAGSVAVEHSLARRGAEKLWDLMHEEDYVAALGALTGGQAVQMVRAGLKAIYLSGWQVAADANLAGSTYPDQ
;
A
#
# COMPACT_ATOMS: atom_id res chain seq x y z
N MET A 1 13.22 -26.70 33.36
CA MET A 1 11.94 -26.04 33.04
C MET A 1 12.30 -24.82 32.22
N SER A 2 12.29 -24.97 30.90
CA SER A 2 12.82 -23.96 29.97
C SER A 2 11.81 -22.84 29.81
N ASP A 3 12.22 -21.66 30.24
CA ASP A 3 11.57 -20.38 30.04
C ASP A 3 11.62 -20.03 28.53
N ASN A 4 10.49 -20.13 27.85
CA ASN A 4 10.38 -19.81 26.43
C ASN A 4 9.85 -18.37 26.30
N GLY A 5 10.72 -17.42 26.63
CA GLY A 5 10.53 -16.01 26.33
C GLY A 5 10.59 -15.77 24.84
N HIS A 6 9.42 -15.82 24.17
CA HIS A 6 9.19 -15.09 22.94
C HIS A 6 8.21 -13.97 23.28
N ALA A 7 8.73 -12.93 23.94
CA ALA A 7 8.07 -11.64 23.94
C ALA A 7 8.01 -11.19 22.48
N SER A 8 6.85 -11.40 21.84
CA SER A 8 6.50 -10.79 20.57
C SER A 8 6.43 -9.28 20.82
N ASN A 9 7.58 -8.63 20.70
CA ASN A 9 7.69 -7.18 20.69
C ASN A 9 7.13 -6.69 19.34
N GLN A 10 5.82 -6.85 19.16
CA GLN A 10 5.10 -6.13 18.12
C GLN A 10 5.13 -4.68 18.59
N SER A 11 6.00 -3.89 17.96
CA SER A 11 6.07 -2.46 18.17
C SER A 11 4.64 -1.92 18.19
N GLU A 12 4.26 -1.30 19.28
CA GLU A 12 3.08 -0.44 19.29
C GLU A 12 3.23 0.48 18.07
N GLU A 13 2.36 0.34 17.08
CA GLU A 13 2.33 1.20 15.90
C GLU A 13 1.92 2.58 16.41
N SER A 14 2.91 3.33 16.89
CA SER A 14 2.69 4.62 17.48
C SER A 14 2.31 5.58 16.36
N TRP A 15 1.20 6.29 16.57
CA TRP A 15 0.83 7.39 15.70
C TRP A 15 1.72 8.62 15.88
N ASP A 16 2.75 8.53 16.75
CA ASP A 16 3.77 9.56 16.97
C ASP A 16 4.89 9.55 15.90
N ASP A 17 4.81 8.69 14.89
CA ASP A 17 5.74 8.68 13.75
C ASP A 17 5.48 9.89 12.81
N PRO A 18 6.52 10.60 12.31
CA PRO A 18 6.37 11.69 11.33
C PRO A 18 5.54 11.32 10.10
N ARG A 19 5.49 10.04 9.75
CA ARG A 19 4.61 9.48 8.70
C ARG A 19 3.15 9.89 8.86
N TRP A 20 2.72 10.16 10.09
CA TRP A 20 1.33 10.46 10.46
C TRP A 20 1.10 11.93 10.80
N ASP A 21 2.09 12.80 10.63
CA ASP A 21 1.95 14.23 10.87
C ASP A 21 0.81 14.82 10.02
N GLY A 22 -0.14 15.49 10.68
CA GLY A 22 -1.31 16.09 10.03
C GLY A 22 -2.42 15.10 9.62
N ILE A 23 -2.32 13.81 9.96
CA ILE A 23 -3.34 12.81 9.65
C ILE A 23 -4.36 12.70 10.80
N GLU A 24 -5.57 13.18 10.57
CA GLU A 24 -6.70 13.03 11.50
C GLU A 24 -7.37 11.66 11.35
N ARG A 25 -7.68 11.01 12.48
CA ARG A 25 -8.40 9.74 12.54
C ARG A 25 -9.63 9.90 13.43
N PRO A 26 -10.86 9.71 12.93
CA PRO A 26 -12.08 9.79 13.74
C PRO A 26 -12.33 8.50 14.54
N TYR A 27 -11.27 7.83 14.98
CA TYR A 27 -11.27 6.58 15.76
C TYR A 27 -9.93 6.43 16.49
N ASP A 28 -9.91 5.61 17.54
CA ASP A 28 -8.71 5.37 18.36
C ASP A 28 -7.94 4.11 17.94
N ALA A 29 -6.68 4.01 18.40
CA ALA A 29 -5.84 2.83 18.15
C ALA A 29 -6.43 1.54 18.76
N ALA A 30 -7.21 1.67 19.85
CA ALA A 30 -7.88 0.53 20.47
C ALA A 30 -8.96 -0.08 19.55
N THR A 31 -9.68 0.74 18.80
CA THR A 31 -10.67 0.31 17.80
C THR A 31 -10.00 -0.47 16.68
N VAL A 32 -8.84 -0.01 16.20
CA VAL A 32 -8.05 -0.73 15.18
C VAL A 32 -7.63 -2.11 15.70
N ARG A 33 -7.02 -2.17 16.91
CA ARG A 33 -6.59 -3.44 17.52
C ARG A 33 -7.74 -4.43 17.72
N ARG A 34 -8.91 -3.94 18.12
CA ARG A 34 -10.11 -4.77 18.29
C ARG A 34 -10.57 -5.43 16.98
N LEU A 35 -10.37 -4.78 15.84
CA LEU A 35 -10.77 -5.28 14.53
C LEU A 35 -9.68 -6.10 13.83
N ALA A 36 -8.42 -5.99 14.26
CA ALA A 36 -7.26 -6.67 13.64
C ALA A 36 -7.28 -8.20 13.78
N GLY A 37 -8.10 -8.74 14.69
CA GLY A 37 -8.13 -10.17 14.98
C GLY A 37 -6.89 -10.64 15.78
N SER A 38 -6.75 -11.94 15.95
CA SER A 38 -5.68 -12.54 16.78
C SER A 38 -4.46 -12.99 15.99
N VAL A 39 -4.54 -13.04 14.66
CA VAL A 39 -3.46 -13.52 13.78
C VAL A 39 -3.14 -12.42 12.78
N ALA A 40 -1.92 -11.90 12.86
CA ALA A 40 -1.41 -10.93 11.90
C ALA A 40 -0.94 -11.63 10.62
N VAL A 41 -1.47 -11.22 9.47
CA VAL A 41 -0.99 -11.64 8.15
C VAL A 41 -0.01 -10.59 7.64
N GLU A 42 1.20 -11.01 7.31
CA GLU A 42 2.22 -10.10 6.79
C GLU A 42 1.92 -9.71 5.34
N HIS A 43 1.90 -8.40 5.06
CA HIS A 43 1.68 -7.83 3.74
C HIS A 43 2.96 -7.18 3.19
N SER A 44 4.00 -8.00 2.97
CA SER A 44 5.37 -7.51 2.70
C SER A 44 5.48 -6.55 1.52
N LEU A 45 4.75 -6.80 0.42
CA LEU A 45 4.76 -5.92 -0.75
C LEU A 45 4.06 -4.59 -0.48
N ALA A 46 2.96 -4.61 0.28
CA ALA A 46 2.24 -3.39 0.63
C ALA A 46 3.09 -2.51 1.56
N ARG A 47 3.69 -3.09 2.58
CA ARG A 47 4.60 -2.39 3.50
C ARG A 47 5.79 -1.77 2.77
N ARG A 48 6.56 -2.58 2.04
CA ARG A 48 7.72 -2.11 1.28
C ARG A 48 7.36 -1.08 0.21
N GLY A 49 6.21 -1.24 -0.44
CA GLY A 49 5.72 -0.30 -1.46
C GLY A 49 5.32 1.05 -0.87
N ALA A 50 4.62 1.04 0.28
CA ALA A 50 4.20 2.25 0.98
C ALA A 50 5.38 3.03 1.56
N GLU A 51 6.35 2.34 2.19
CA GLU A 51 7.60 2.93 2.66
C GLU A 51 8.36 3.58 1.50
N LYS A 52 8.63 2.83 0.43
CA LYS A 52 9.34 3.36 -0.74
C LYS A 52 8.62 4.54 -1.39
N LEU A 53 7.31 4.49 -1.52
CA LEU A 53 6.54 5.59 -2.13
C LEU A 53 6.59 6.84 -1.24
N TRP A 54 6.48 6.67 0.08
CA TRP A 54 6.61 7.76 1.03
C TRP A 54 7.97 8.45 0.89
N ASP A 55 9.06 7.68 0.85
CA ASP A 55 10.41 8.22 0.66
C ASP A 55 10.53 8.98 -0.66
N LEU A 56 10.08 8.38 -1.78
CA LEU A 56 10.09 9.04 -3.09
C LEU A 56 9.32 10.36 -3.11
N MET A 57 8.21 10.46 -2.38
CA MET A 57 7.40 11.69 -2.30
C MET A 57 8.10 12.82 -1.53
N HIS A 58 9.06 12.50 -0.65
CA HIS A 58 9.81 13.47 0.13
C HIS A 58 11.16 13.82 -0.49
N GLU A 59 11.76 12.88 -1.24
CA GLU A 59 13.11 13.03 -1.80
C GLU A 59 13.12 13.57 -3.24
N GLU A 60 12.05 13.35 -4.01
CA GLU A 60 11.97 13.75 -5.42
C GLU A 60 11.09 14.99 -5.60
N ASP A 61 11.43 15.85 -6.57
CA ASP A 61 10.61 17.02 -6.93
C ASP A 61 9.17 16.62 -7.32
N TYR A 62 9.03 15.46 -7.98
CA TYR A 62 7.75 14.83 -8.31
C TYR A 62 7.94 13.34 -8.60
N VAL A 63 6.86 12.56 -8.47
CA VAL A 63 6.83 11.14 -8.82
C VAL A 63 5.84 10.91 -9.96
N ALA A 64 6.35 10.74 -11.19
CA ALA A 64 5.51 10.42 -12.35
C ALA A 64 5.13 8.93 -12.39
N ALA A 65 3.91 8.68 -12.87
CA ALA A 65 3.38 7.34 -13.11
C ALA A 65 2.50 7.32 -14.37
N LEU A 66 2.35 6.14 -14.98
CA LEU A 66 1.42 5.88 -16.08
C LEU A 66 0.43 4.78 -15.69
N GLY A 67 -0.76 4.83 -16.28
CA GLY A 67 -1.81 3.83 -16.09
C GLY A 67 -1.45 2.47 -16.70
N ALA A 68 -1.33 1.44 -15.86
CA ALA A 68 -1.12 0.05 -16.29
C ALA A 68 -2.36 -0.80 -16.03
N LEU A 69 -2.87 -1.46 -17.08
CA LEU A 69 -3.98 -2.41 -17.01
C LEU A 69 -3.51 -3.88 -17.14
N THR A 70 -2.23 -4.10 -17.43
CA THR A 70 -1.60 -5.44 -17.40
C THR A 70 -0.25 -5.41 -16.69
N GLY A 71 0.19 -6.57 -16.18
CA GLY A 71 1.53 -6.71 -15.60
C GLY A 71 2.66 -6.45 -16.61
N GLY A 72 2.47 -6.81 -17.88
CA GLY A 72 3.44 -6.55 -18.94
C GLY A 72 3.70 -5.05 -19.17
N GLN A 73 2.64 -4.24 -19.14
CA GLN A 73 2.76 -2.78 -19.21
C GLN A 73 3.56 -2.23 -18.02
N ALA A 74 3.22 -2.66 -16.79
CA ALA A 74 3.92 -2.23 -15.58
C ALA A 74 5.43 -2.57 -15.63
N VAL A 75 5.79 -3.76 -16.12
CA VAL A 75 7.19 -4.16 -16.30
C VAL A 75 7.92 -3.24 -17.28
N GLN A 76 7.30 -2.87 -18.40
CA GLN A 76 7.94 -1.96 -19.36
C GLN A 76 8.08 -0.54 -18.82
N MET A 77 7.11 -0.05 -18.05
CA MET A 77 7.19 1.26 -17.39
C MET A 77 8.39 1.34 -16.43
N VAL A 78 8.61 0.30 -15.61
CA VAL A 78 9.77 0.23 -14.71
C VAL A 78 11.07 0.14 -15.52
N ARG A 79 11.11 -0.65 -16.59
CA ARG A 79 12.28 -0.73 -17.49
C ARG A 79 12.60 0.59 -18.19
N ALA A 80 11.58 1.38 -18.49
CA ALA A 80 11.71 2.72 -19.05
C ALA A 80 12.12 3.78 -18.02
N GLY A 81 12.26 3.41 -16.73
CA GLY A 81 12.77 4.28 -15.67
C GLY A 81 11.70 4.92 -14.80
N LEU A 82 10.41 4.60 -14.96
CA LEU A 82 9.38 5.09 -14.05
C LEU A 82 9.52 4.45 -12.66
N LYS A 83 9.35 5.27 -11.62
CA LYS A 83 9.53 4.88 -10.21
C LYS A 83 8.23 4.39 -9.56
N ALA A 84 7.07 4.69 -10.15
CA ALA A 84 5.75 4.32 -9.67
C ALA A 84 4.82 3.88 -10.81
N ILE A 85 3.79 3.12 -10.46
CA ILE A 85 2.75 2.63 -11.38
C ILE A 85 1.41 3.15 -10.90
N TYR A 86 0.59 3.67 -11.82
CA TYR A 86 -0.79 4.05 -11.55
C TYR A 86 -1.73 2.95 -12.04
N LEU A 87 -2.70 2.58 -11.21
CA LEU A 87 -3.72 1.59 -11.57
C LEU A 87 -5.05 2.32 -11.73
N SER A 88 -5.45 2.54 -12.97
CA SER A 88 -6.65 3.32 -13.31
C SER A 88 -7.91 2.45 -13.20
N GLY A 89 -8.87 2.88 -12.38
CA GLY A 89 -10.21 2.26 -12.32
C GLY A 89 -10.92 2.30 -13.67
N TRP A 90 -10.78 3.40 -14.42
CA TRP A 90 -11.32 3.54 -15.78
C TRP A 90 -10.76 2.49 -16.74
N GLN A 91 -9.44 2.23 -16.72
CA GLN A 91 -8.83 1.21 -17.59
C GLN A 91 -9.30 -0.20 -17.20
N VAL A 92 -9.48 -0.46 -15.90
CA VAL A 92 -10.04 -1.74 -15.42
C VAL A 92 -11.47 -1.91 -15.91
N ALA A 93 -12.33 -0.89 -15.76
CA ALA A 93 -13.71 -0.91 -16.23
C ALA A 93 -13.79 -1.16 -17.74
N ALA A 94 -12.92 -0.54 -18.52
CA ALA A 94 -12.92 -0.67 -19.97
C ALA A 94 -12.48 -2.06 -20.47
N ASP A 95 -11.43 -2.66 -19.87
CA ASP A 95 -10.73 -3.78 -20.54
C ASP A 95 -10.01 -4.79 -19.63
N ALA A 96 -10.07 -4.67 -18.30
CA ALA A 96 -9.30 -5.56 -17.40
C ALA A 96 -10.05 -5.95 -16.10
N ASN A 97 -11.39 -5.92 -16.12
CA ASN A 97 -12.21 -6.32 -14.98
C ASN A 97 -12.55 -7.82 -15.01
N LEU A 98 -12.97 -8.34 -13.85
CA LEU A 98 -13.33 -9.76 -13.69
C LEU A 98 -14.62 -10.18 -14.42
N ALA A 99 -15.44 -9.22 -14.86
CA ALA A 99 -16.66 -9.50 -15.62
C ALA A 99 -16.40 -9.67 -17.13
N GLY A 100 -15.17 -9.43 -17.60
CA GLY A 100 -14.77 -9.65 -19.00
C GLY A 100 -15.57 -8.83 -20.02
N SER A 101 -16.16 -7.71 -19.57
CA SER A 101 -17.02 -6.85 -20.37
C SER A 101 -16.50 -5.42 -20.32
N THR A 102 -16.78 -4.63 -21.35
CA THR A 102 -16.41 -3.21 -21.39
C THR A 102 -17.44 -2.35 -20.67
N TYR A 103 -17.00 -1.60 -19.66
CA TYR A 103 -17.82 -0.66 -18.90
C TYR A 103 -17.28 0.78 -18.99
N PRO A 104 -18.17 1.80 -18.83
CA PRO A 104 -17.76 3.17 -18.54
C PRO A 104 -17.33 3.32 -17.06
N ASP A 105 -16.72 4.46 -16.75
CA ASP A 105 -16.40 4.90 -15.37
C ASP A 105 -17.63 5.61 -14.78
N GLN A 106 -18.35 4.92 -13.91
CA GLN A 106 -19.64 5.34 -13.33
C GLN A 106 -19.63 5.20 -11.80
#